data_AF-A0A1H1K3M9-F1
#
_entry.id   AF-A0A1H1K3M9-F1
#
_cell.length_a   1.000
_cell.length_b   1.000
_cell.length_c   1.000
_cell.angle_alpha   90.00
_cell.angle_beta   90.00
_cell.angle_gamma   90.00
#
_symmetry.space_group_name_H-M   'P 1'
#
loop_
_entity.id
_entity.type
_entity.pdbx_description
1 polymer ?
#
loop_
_entity_poly.entity_id
_entity_poly.type
_entity_poly.pdbx_seq_one_letter_code
_entity_poly.pdbx_strand_id
1 'polypeptide(L)'
;MHPILDPRQGDMEDDASSTKRRSLVSLAGSLLAEISLPKLLAAWTILIVIPVLVLGVAPLLASIWISTISTKAATVFTGLWPPTVIAISICLAWFGGAKLWRLAEANFWSLNALAVQPGYALAREGVRHLAEAFLPVGVSSRSRDALRAISAAAAGVLVCAVSAWLVVLAWPGARWTGSLFDLSSPARFALEVLCNSVVLVAGYVAVAALIWGLADTIMAQPHDLEGYTARPPNGVCWRVAHLSDLHIVGERYGFRIESGRAGPRGNDRLTMVLAELDALHRRKPLDIVLITGDVTDAGRSAEWAEFFDALANYPELSGLVVALPGNHDLNVVDRANPARLDLPTSPAKRLRQMRTLSALASLQGSRLHLVDAAEGKPGQTLAQALEPHRQAISQFVDRGSLAMAWALADVWAMAFPMILPPQADDGLGVVVLNSNAETHFSFTNALGLVSQEQARALRRVTAQFPRAFWIVALHHHMVEYPKAAKALSERIGTALVNGTWFVRWLQALAGRAIVMHGHRHIDWMGMCGGLPVVSAPSPVMDVTDDQDTYFYVHNLGPDARGRLALYEPDRVHLPGRDAGATERSKP
;
A
#
# COMPACT_ATOMS: atom_id res chain seq x y z
N MET A 1 43.46 18.52 -9.40
CA MET A 1 42.81 18.45 -10.73
C MET A 1 41.40 17.92 -10.51
N HIS A 2 40.36 18.61 -10.99
CA HIS A 2 39.01 18.03 -11.02
C HIS A 2 38.95 17.03 -12.19
N PRO A 3 38.51 15.78 -11.96
CA PRO A 3 38.37 14.81 -13.04
C PRO A 3 37.32 15.29 -14.05
N ILE A 4 37.49 14.94 -15.33
CA ILE A 4 36.53 15.27 -16.41
C ILE A 4 35.16 14.66 -16.13
N LEU A 5 35.15 13.43 -15.59
CA LEU A 5 33.98 12.74 -15.09
C LEU A 5 34.32 12.22 -13.69
N ASP A 6 33.59 12.68 -12.69
CA ASP A 6 33.67 12.14 -11.33
C ASP A 6 32.61 11.04 -11.18
N PRO A 7 32.97 9.75 -11.16
CA PRO A 7 31.99 8.66 -11.05
C PRO A 7 31.20 8.72 -9.74
N ARG A 8 31.71 9.43 -8.72
CA ARG A 8 30.97 9.64 -7.47
C ARG A 8 29.73 10.51 -7.68
N GLN A 9 29.67 11.32 -8.74
CA GLN A 9 28.51 12.19 -9.03
C GLN A 9 27.42 11.48 -9.82
N GLY A 10 27.63 10.21 -10.17
CA GLY A 10 26.72 9.44 -11.00
C GLY A 10 26.67 9.91 -12.45
N ASP A 11 26.03 9.11 -13.29
CA ASP A 11 25.86 9.37 -14.71
C ASP A 11 24.41 9.11 -15.17
N MET A 12 24.19 8.98 -16.49
CA MET A 12 22.84 8.78 -17.02
C MET A 12 22.21 7.44 -16.61
N GLU A 13 22.99 6.44 -16.23
CA GLU A 13 22.48 5.14 -15.80
C GLU A 13 21.78 5.24 -14.43
N ASP A 14 22.24 6.13 -13.56
CA ASP A 14 21.61 6.41 -12.27
C ASP A 14 20.22 7.07 -12.40
N ASP A 15 19.91 7.63 -13.59
CA ASP A 15 18.62 8.24 -13.91
C ASP A 15 17.69 7.28 -14.68
N ALA A 16 18.08 6.00 -14.89
CA ALA A 16 17.37 5.06 -15.77
C ALA A 16 15.91 4.80 -15.36
N SER A 17 15.68 4.59 -14.07
CA SER A 17 14.36 4.35 -13.49
C SER A 17 13.75 5.59 -12.80
N SER A 18 14.39 6.76 -12.91
CA SER A 18 13.97 7.96 -12.18
C SER A 18 12.74 8.63 -12.78
N THR A 19 11.65 8.65 -12.02
CA THR A 19 10.41 9.37 -12.32
C THR A 19 10.55 10.90 -12.22
N LYS A 20 11.56 11.38 -11.50
CA LYS A 20 11.87 12.83 -11.38
C LYS A 20 12.75 13.35 -12.51
N ARG A 21 13.56 12.49 -13.12
CA ARG A 21 14.47 12.85 -14.24
C ARG A 21 13.88 12.49 -15.60
N ARG A 22 13.01 11.49 -15.67
CA ARG A 22 12.40 11.02 -16.92
C ARG A 22 10.88 11.19 -16.88
N SER A 23 10.30 11.53 -18.04
CA SER A 23 8.85 11.52 -18.21
C SER A 23 8.32 10.07 -18.21
N LEU A 24 7.04 9.89 -17.85
CA LEU A 24 6.39 8.58 -17.92
C LEU A 24 6.44 7.97 -19.33
N VAL A 25 6.37 8.80 -20.38
CA VAL A 25 6.49 8.36 -21.77
C VAL A 25 7.89 7.82 -22.07
N SER A 26 8.93 8.51 -21.57
CA SER A 26 10.32 8.05 -21.71
C SER A 26 10.56 6.74 -20.98
N LEU A 27 10.06 6.63 -19.73
CA LEU A 27 10.12 5.39 -18.95
C LEU A 27 9.38 4.24 -19.64
N ALA A 28 8.17 4.48 -20.15
CA ALA A 28 7.41 3.48 -20.89
C ALA A 28 8.13 3.03 -22.18
N GLY A 29 8.78 3.96 -22.89
CA GLY A 29 9.60 3.65 -24.06
C GLY A 29 10.79 2.76 -23.75
N SER A 30 11.58 3.10 -22.71
CA SER A 30 12.71 2.25 -22.23
C SER A 30 12.20 0.89 -21.80
N LEU A 31 11.07 0.85 -21.10
CA LEU A 31 10.44 -0.38 -20.65
C LEU A 31 10.11 -1.30 -21.83
N LEU A 32 9.45 -0.78 -22.87
CA LEU A 32 9.13 -1.57 -24.06
C LEU A 32 10.37 -2.08 -24.81
N ALA A 33 11.47 -1.34 -24.77
CA ALA A 33 12.72 -1.75 -25.42
C ALA A 33 13.48 -2.84 -24.64
N GLU A 34 13.44 -2.81 -23.31
CA GLU A 34 14.22 -3.69 -22.44
C GLU A 34 13.44 -4.87 -21.87
N ILE A 35 12.11 -4.83 -21.93
CA ILE A 35 11.27 -5.89 -21.39
C ILE A 35 11.45 -7.19 -22.18
N SER A 36 11.56 -8.28 -21.43
CA SER A 36 11.52 -9.62 -22.04
C SER A 36 10.11 -9.89 -22.56
N LEU A 37 9.92 -9.82 -23.89
CA LEU A 37 8.64 -10.11 -24.55
C LEU A 37 8.04 -11.47 -24.12
N PRO A 38 8.81 -12.56 -23.99
CA PRO A 38 8.27 -13.81 -23.46
C PRO A 38 7.74 -13.69 -22.02
N LYS A 39 8.45 -12.97 -21.14
CA LYS A 39 7.98 -12.75 -19.76
C LYS A 39 6.76 -11.84 -19.72
N LEU A 40 6.73 -10.78 -20.53
CA LEU A 40 5.58 -9.88 -20.64
C LEU A 40 4.35 -10.65 -21.14
N LEU A 41 4.51 -11.45 -22.20
CA LEU A 41 3.45 -12.30 -22.72
C LEU A 41 2.94 -13.26 -21.64
N ALA A 42 3.84 -13.97 -20.95
CA ALA A 42 3.45 -14.88 -19.88
C ALA A 42 2.71 -14.15 -18.74
N ALA A 43 3.22 -13.00 -18.29
CA ALA A 43 2.58 -12.18 -17.26
C ALA A 43 1.19 -11.70 -17.70
N TRP A 44 1.07 -11.17 -18.91
CA TRP A 44 -0.20 -10.73 -19.49
C TRP A 44 -1.19 -11.88 -19.64
N THR A 45 -0.73 -13.04 -20.08
CA THR A 45 -1.56 -14.24 -20.20
C THR A 45 -2.08 -14.71 -18.83
N ILE A 46 -1.21 -14.77 -17.82
CA ILE A 46 -1.57 -15.23 -16.47
C ILE A 46 -2.48 -14.23 -15.73
N LEU A 47 -2.17 -12.94 -15.81
CA LEU A 47 -2.82 -11.90 -15.01
C LEU A 47 -4.08 -11.32 -15.67
N ILE A 48 -4.19 -11.37 -17.00
CA ILE A 48 -5.29 -10.73 -17.73
C ILE A 48 -6.05 -11.74 -18.60
N VAL A 49 -5.38 -12.38 -19.56
CA VAL A 49 -6.07 -13.21 -20.57
C VAL A 49 -6.79 -14.40 -19.95
N ILE A 50 -6.10 -15.21 -19.15
CA ILE A 50 -6.70 -16.40 -18.54
C ILE A 50 -7.88 -16.01 -17.64
N PRO A 51 -7.76 -15.05 -16.70
CA PRO A 51 -8.90 -14.62 -15.88
C PRO A 51 -10.10 -14.14 -16.70
N VAL A 52 -9.86 -13.31 -17.74
CA VAL A 52 -10.92 -12.80 -18.62
C VAL A 52 -11.61 -13.94 -19.37
N LEU A 53 -10.85 -14.84 -19.98
CA LEU A 53 -11.42 -16.00 -20.69
C LEU A 53 -12.17 -16.94 -19.74
N VAL A 54 -11.64 -17.19 -18.55
CA VAL A 54 -12.32 -18.00 -17.52
C VAL A 54 -13.67 -17.37 -17.15
N LEU A 55 -13.72 -16.05 -16.97
CA LEU A 55 -14.98 -15.34 -16.73
C LEU A 55 -15.96 -15.50 -17.89
N GLY A 56 -15.51 -15.35 -19.15
CA GLY A 56 -16.36 -15.52 -20.33
C GLY A 56 -16.85 -16.95 -20.57
N VAL A 57 -16.05 -17.95 -20.20
CA VAL A 57 -16.39 -19.37 -20.31
C VAL A 57 -17.30 -19.83 -19.16
N ALA A 58 -17.22 -19.20 -17.98
CA ALA A 58 -17.93 -19.63 -16.79
C ALA A 58 -19.46 -19.78 -16.98
N PRO A 59 -20.20 -18.87 -17.65
CA PRO A 59 -21.63 -19.07 -17.91
C PRO A 59 -21.94 -20.32 -18.73
N LEU A 60 -21.10 -20.61 -19.74
CA LEU A 60 -21.28 -21.80 -20.60
C LEU A 60 -21.03 -23.08 -19.80
N LEU A 61 -19.95 -23.14 -19.01
CA LEU A 61 -19.66 -24.29 -18.15
C LEU A 61 -20.72 -24.47 -17.05
N ALA A 62 -21.17 -23.38 -16.43
CA ALA A 62 -22.23 -23.42 -15.44
C ALA A 62 -23.54 -23.93 -16.06
N SER A 63 -23.89 -23.48 -17.26
CA SER A 63 -25.06 -23.95 -18.00
C SER A 63 -24.97 -25.44 -18.34
N ILE A 64 -23.82 -25.91 -18.85
CA ILE A 64 -23.57 -27.33 -19.15
C ILE A 64 -23.67 -28.17 -17.87
N TRP A 65 -23.08 -27.70 -16.77
CA TRP A 65 -23.11 -28.37 -15.48
C TRP A 65 -24.51 -28.45 -14.89
N ILE A 66 -25.26 -27.33 -14.86
CA ILE A 66 -26.67 -27.28 -14.41
C ILE A 66 -27.52 -28.23 -15.27
N SER A 67 -27.36 -28.22 -16.58
CA SER A 67 -28.08 -29.13 -17.48
C SER A 67 -27.74 -30.60 -17.20
N THR A 68 -26.46 -30.91 -17.02
CA THR A 68 -25.98 -32.27 -16.73
C THR A 68 -26.43 -32.77 -15.36
N ILE A 69 -26.41 -31.91 -14.34
CA ILE A 69 -26.92 -32.26 -13.00
C ILE A 69 -28.43 -32.37 -13.02
N SER A 70 -29.15 -31.45 -13.64
CA SER A 70 -30.61 -31.51 -13.71
C SER A 70 -31.09 -32.79 -14.39
N THR A 71 -30.43 -33.20 -15.47
CA THR A 71 -30.71 -34.46 -16.17
C THR A 71 -30.31 -35.71 -15.38
N LYS A 72 -29.32 -35.61 -14.49
CA LYS A 72 -28.86 -36.72 -13.62
C LYS A 72 -29.34 -36.60 -12.17
N ALA A 73 -30.19 -35.63 -11.85
CA ALA A 73 -30.55 -35.28 -10.47
C ALA A 73 -31.25 -36.46 -9.78
N ALA A 74 -32.13 -37.17 -10.50
CA ALA A 74 -32.82 -38.36 -9.98
C ALA A 74 -31.88 -39.50 -9.55
N THR A 75 -30.70 -39.63 -10.17
CA THR A 75 -29.68 -40.64 -9.82
C THR A 75 -28.63 -40.11 -8.83
N VAL A 76 -28.40 -38.79 -8.82
CA VAL A 76 -27.46 -38.16 -7.89
C VAL A 76 -28.07 -37.98 -6.50
N PHE A 77 -29.35 -37.62 -6.37
CA PHE A 77 -30.01 -37.37 -5.09
C PHE A 77 -30.43 -38.63 -4.31
N THR A 78 -30.23 -39.83 -4.86
CA THR A 78 -30.66 -41.11 -4.25
C THR A 78 -29.51 -41.96 -3.70
N GLY A 79 -28.25 -41.51 -3.81
CA GLY A 79 -27.05 -42.25 -3.38
C GLY A 79 -26.19 -41.55 -2.32
N LEU A 80 -25.04 -42.13 -1.98
CA LEU A 80 -24.06 -41.56 -1.02
C LEU A 80 -23.25 -40.38 -1.57
N TRP A 81 -23.46 -39.99 -2.83
CA TRP A 81 -22.67 -38.97 -3.52
C TRP A 81 -22.94 -37.53 -3.03
N PRO A 82 -24.19 -37.06 -2.84
CA PRO A 82 -24.47 -35.73 -2.29
C PRO A 82 -23.85 -35.48 -0.91
N PRO A 83 -23.99 -36.36 0.11
CA PRO A 83 -23.34 -36.14 1.38
C PRO A 83 -21.81 -36.17 1.26
N THR A 84 -21.25 -36.96 0.34
CA THR A 84 -19.80 -36.98 0.06
C THR A 84 -19.31 -35.66 -0.54
N VAL A 85 -20.02 -35.11 -1.54
CA VAL A 85 -19.68 -33.81 -2.14
C VAL A 85 -19.80 -32.69 -1.11
N ILE A 86 -20.86 -32.71 -0.28
CA ILE A 86 -21.03 -31.75 0.83
C ILE A 86 -19.87 -31.89 1.83
N ALA A 87 -19.51 -33.10 2.23
CA ALA A 87 -18.38 -33.34 3.15
C ALA A 87 -17.05 -32.86 2.57
N ILE A 88 -16.78 -33.12 1.28
CA ILE A 88 -15.58 -32.61 0.58
C ILE A 88 -15.60 -31.08 0.53
N SER A 89 -16.75 -30.48 0.24
CA SER A 89 -16.90 -29.01 0.14
C SER A 89 -16.72 -28.36 1.50
N ILE A 90 -17.25 -28.95 2.57
CA ILE A 90 -17.02 -28.53 3.95
C ILE A 90 -15.54 -28.69 4.31
N CYS A 91 -14.89 -29.80 3.95
CA CYS A 91 -13.45 -29.98 4.20
C CYS A 91 -12.62 -28.94 3.45
N LEU A 92 -12.89 -28.70 2.17
CA LEU A 92 -12.21 -27.68 1.37
C LEU A 92 -12.43 -26.28 1.92
N ALA A 93 -13.65 -25.97 2.36
CA ALA A 93 -13.97 -24.70 3.03
C ALA A 93 -13.27 -24.58 4.39
N TRP A 94 -13.17 -25.67 5.15
CA TRP A 94 -12.57 -25.68 6.49
C TRP A 94 -11.05 -25.53 6.44
N PHE A 95 -10.38 -26.28 5.57
CA PHE A 95 -8.91 -26.27 5.47
C PHE A 95 -8.37 -25.21 4.51
N GLY A 96 -9.13 -24.86 3.47
CA GLY A 96 -8.70 -23.93 2.41
C GLY A 96 -9.40 -22.57 2.45
N GLY A 97 -10.48 -22.41 3.24
CA GLY A 97 -11.36 -21.23 3.16
C GLY A 97 -10.65 -19.90 3.39
N ALA A 98 -9.75 -19.82 4.38
CA ALA A 98 -8.99 -18.59 4.62
C ALA A 98 -8.06 -18.23 3.45
N LYS A 99 -7.36 -19.22 2.87
CA LYS A 99 -6.48 -19.00 1.71
C LYS A 99 -7.27 -18.61 0.46
N LEU A 100 -8.38 -19.30 0.21
CA LEU A 100 -9.30 -18.99 -0.88
C LEU A 100 -9.92 -17.61 -0.71
N TRP A 101 -10.27 -17.22 0.52
CA TRP A 101 -10.80 -15.90 0.82
C TRP A 101 -9.77 -14.81 0.54
N ARG A 102 -8.53 -14.95 1.02
CA ARG A 102 -7.44 -14.00 0.74
C ARG A 102 -7.19 -13.86 -0.75
N LEU A 103 -7.16 -14.97 -1.48
CA LEU A 103 -7.02 -14.98 -2.93
C LEU A 103 -8.20 -14.25 -3.61
N ALA A 104 -9.43 -14.54 -3.19
CA ALA A 104 -10.62 -13.89 -3.73
C ALA A 104 -10.64 -12.39 -3.44
N GLU A 105 -10.29 -11.99 -2.22
CA GLU A 105 -10.18 -10.60 -1.81
C GLU A 105 -9.08 -9.86 -2.59
N ALA A 106 -7.87 -10.43 -2.66
CA ALA A 106 -6.76 -9.85 -3.43
C ALA A 106 -7.12 -9.68 -4.90
N ASN A 107 -7.75 -10.69 -5.52
CA ASN A 107 -8.20 -10.62 -6.91
C ASN A 107 -9.34 -9.60 -7.11
N PHE A 108 -10.28 -9.52 -6.16
CA PHE A 108 -11.35 -8.51 -6.20
C PHE A 108 -10.76 -7.10 -6.17
N TRP A 109 -9.82 -6.82 -5.27
CA TRP A 109 -9.18 -5.51 -5.19
C TRP A 109 -8.25 -5.23 -6.36
N SER A 110 -7.53 -6.23 -6.86
CA SER A 110 -6.71 -6.11 -8.07
C SER A 110 -7.57 -5.75 -9.28
N LEU A 111 -8.72 -6.41 -9.46
CA LEU A 111 -9.68 -6.07 -10.51
C LEU A 111 -10.18 -4.63 -10.37
N ASN A 112 -10.52 -4.18 -9.16
CA ASN A 112 -10.90 -2.78 -8.95
C ASN A 112 -9.75 -1.82 -9.29
N ALA A 113 -8.54 -2.10 -8.81
CA ALA A 113 -7.36 -1.27 -9.02
C ALA A 113 -6.98 -1.13 -10.50
N LEU A 114 -7.20 -2.19 -11.30
CA LEU A 114 -6.82 -2.23 -12.71
C LEU A 114 -7.95 -1.79 -13.65
N ALA A 115 -9.19 -2.21 -13.39
CA ALA A 115 -10.30 -2.01 -14.32
C ALA A 115 -11.23 -0.84 -13.94
N VAL A 116 -11.44 -0.59 -12.64
CA VAL A 116 -12.45 0.39 -12.18
C VAL A 116 -11.79 1.71 -11.79
N GLN A 117 -10.84 1.66 -10.86
CA GLN A 117 -10.24 2.84 -10.23
C GLN A 117 -9.55 3.79 -11.22
N PRO A 118 -8.76 3.35 -12.22
CA PRO A 118 -8.12 4.29 -13.14
C PRO A 118 -9.13 5.07 -13.97
N GLY A 119 -10.15 4.39 -14.51
CA GLY A 119 -11.22 5.02 -15.28
C GLY A 119 -12.10 5.92 -14.43
N TYR A 120 -12.48 5.45 -13.24
CA TYR A 120 -13.25 6.24 -12.28
C TYR A 120 -12.49 7.45 -11.75
N ALA A 121 -11.23 7.29 -11.34
CA ALA A 121 -10.40 8.38 -10.84
C ALA A 121 -10.14 9.43 -11.93
N LEU A 122 -9.86 9.00 -13.17
CA LEU A 122 -9.70 9.90 -14.30
C LEU A 122 -10.99 10.68 -14.59
N ALA A 123 -12.14 10.02 -14.58
CA ALA A 123 -13.43 10.69 -14.75
C ALA A 123 -13.73 11.65 -13.60
N ARG A 124 -13.52 11.23 -12.35
CA ARG A 124 -13.74 12.03 -11.14
C ARG A 124 -12.87 13.27 -11.13
N GLU A 125 -11.59 13.09 -11.44
CA GLU A 125 -10.64 14.19 -11.45
C GLU A 125 -10.85 15.12 -12.64
N GLY A 126 -11.20 14.59 -13.82
CA GLY A 126 -11.59 15.39 -14.98
C GLY A 126 -12.82 16.26 -14.70
N VAL A 127 -13.89 15.66 -14.15
CA VAL A 127 -15.11 16.40 -13.76
C VAL A 127 -14.79 17.44 -12.69
N ARG A 128 -14.00 17.07 -11.67
CA ARG A 128 -13.59 17.97 -10.59
C ARG A 128 -12.77 19.15 -11.12
N HIS A 129 -11.76 18.92 -11.93
CA HIS A 129 -10.93 19.99 -12.49
C HIS A 129 -11.75 20.97 -13.32
N LEU A 130 -12.67 20.46 -14.15
CA LEU A 130 -13.60 21.30 -14.92
C LEU A 130 -14.50 22.10 -13.98
N ALA A 131 -15.02 21.49 -12.91
CA ALA A 131 -15.91 22.15 -11.97
C ALA A 131 -15.19 23.19 -11.08
N GLU A 132 -13.99 22.88 -10.59
CA GLU A 132 -13.16 23.76 -9.77
C GLU A 132 -12.65 24.97 -10.57
N ALA A 133 -12.47 24.86 -11.89
CA ALA A 133 -12.09 25.97 -12.76
C ALA A 133 -13.10 27.14 -12.76
N PHE A 134 -14.36 26.89 -12.38
CA PHE A 134 -15.40 27.91 -12.27
C PHE A 134 -15.63 28.40 -10.84
N LEU A 135 -14.88 27.91 -9.84
CA LEU A 135 -15.01 28.37 -8.46
C LEU A 135 -14.18 29.66 -8.20
N PRO A 136 -14.77 30.68 -7.56
CA PRO A 136 -14.01 31.81 -7.02
C PRO A 136 -12.99 31.38 -5.97
N VAL A 137 -11.86 32.10 -5.89
CA VAL A 137 -10.72 31.79 -4.99
C VAL A 137 -11.11 31.81 -3.49
N GLY A 138 -12.18 32.51 -3.11
CA GLY A 138 -12.64 32.67 -1.71
C GLY A 138 -13.73 31.72 -1.23
N VAL A 139 -14.03 30.63 -1.96
CA VAL A 139 -15.14 29.73 -1.63
C VAL A 139 -14.89 28.94 -0.33
N SER A 140 -15.92 28.88 0.52
CA SER A 140 -15.89 28.15 1.80
C SER A 140 -15.51 26.66 1.63
N SER A 141 -14.87 26.06 2.63
CA SER A 141 -14.49 24.64 2.62
C SER A 141 -15.71 23.74 2.39
N ARG A 142 -16.85 24.06 3.00
CA ARG A 142 -18.10 23.31 2.85
C ARG A 142 -18.63 23.28 1.41
N SER A 143 -18.54 24.40 0.69
CA SER A 143 -18.94 24.47 -0.72
C SER A 143 -17.99 23.66 -1.61
N ARG A 144 -16.68 23.67 -1.29
CA ARG A 144 -15.69 22.82 -1.99
C ARG A 144 -15.95 21.34 -1.74
N ASP A 145 -16.30 20.95 -0.51
CA ASP A 145 -16.64 19.57 -0.18
C ASP A 145 -17.88 19.09 -0.93
N ALA A 146 -18.92 19.94 -1.00
CA ALA A 146 -20.12 19.64 -1.77
C ALA A 146 -19.81 19.47 -3.27
N LEU A 147 -18.96 20.33 -3.84
CA LEU A 147 -18.55 20.21 -5.24
C LEU A 147 -17.81 18.89 -5.50
N ARG A 148 -16.88 18.51 -4.61
CA ARG A 148 -16.13 17.26 -4.71
C ARG A 148 -17.06 16.04 -4.62
N ALA A 149 -18.01 16.07 -3.68
CA ALA A 149 -19.02 15.04 -3.54
C ALA A 149 -19.90 14.89 -4.79
N ILE A 150 -20.32 16.00 -5.40
CA ILE A 150 -21.08 16.01 -6.66
C ILE A 150 -20.22 15.49 -7.82
N SER A 151 -18.96 15.90 -7.90
CA SER A 151 -18.02 15.44 -8.94
C SER A 151 -17.81 13.93 -8.89
N ALA A 152 -17.73 13.36 -7.69
CA ALA A 152 -17.64 11.92 -7.47
C ALA A 152 -18.89 11.17 -7.96
N ALA A 153 -20.10 11.68 -7.68
CA ALA A 153 -21.35 11.10 -8.16
C ALA A 153 -21.43 11.15 -9.69
N ALA A 154 -21.15 12.32 -10.28
CA ALA A 154 -21.21 12.54 -11.71
C ALA A 154 -20.24 11.61 -12.47
N ALA A 155 -19.02 11.43 -11.95
CA ALA A 155 -18.06 10.50 -12.52
C ALA A 155 -18.51 9.03 -12.44
N GLY A 156 -19.15 8.63 -11.34
CA GLY A 156 -19.71 7.29 -11.20
C GLY A 156 -20.79 7.02 -12.24
N VAL A 157 -21.69 7.98 -12.46
CA VAL A 157 -22.74 7.91 -13.49
C VAL A 157 -22.12 7.87 -14.90
N LEU A 158 -21.11 8.69 -15.18
CA LEU A 158 -20.45 8.74 -16.48
C LEU A 158 -19.80 7.38 -16.83
N VAL A 159 -19.01 6.82 -15.92
CA VAL A 159 -18.35 5.52 -16.14
C VAL A 159 -19.39 4.40 -16.25
N CYS A 160 -20.48 4.46 -15.47
CA CYS A 160 -21.59 3.53 -15.61
C CYS A 160 -22.24 3.59 -16.99
N ALA A 161 -22.51 4.78 -17.51
CA ALA A 161 -23.13 4.97 -18.82
C ALA A 161 -22.24 4.42 -19.95
N VAL A 162 -20.94 4.72 -19.93
CA VAL A 162 -19.97 4.20 -20.91
C VAL A 162 -19.88 2.68 -20.84
N SER A 163 -19.85 2.11 -19.63
CA SER A 163 -19.76 0.67 -19.43
C SER A 163 -21.04 -0.05 -19.88
N ALA A 164 -22.21 0.53 -19.60
CA ALA A 164 -23.49 0.03 -20.10
C ALA A 164 -23.57 0.07 -21.64
N TRP A 165 -23.02 1.11 -22.27
CA TRP A 165 -22.90 1.18 -23.72
C TRP A 165 -22.04 0.04 -24.30
N LEU A 166 -20.91 -0.29 -23.66
CA LEU A 166 -20.09 -1.45 -24.05
C LEU A 166 -20.85 -2.78 -23.91
N VAL A 167 -21.66 -2.93 -22.87
CA VAL A 167 -22.55 -4.10 -22.72
C VAL A 167 -23.52 -4.20 -23.91
N VAL A 168 -24.17 -3.10 -24.29
CA VAL A 168 -25.10 -3.08 -25.44
C VAL A 168 -24.40 -3.47 -26.73
N LEU A 169 -23.16 -3.01 -26.96
CA LEU A 169 -22.38 -3.38 -28.15
C LEU A 169 -21.97 -4.86 -28.18
N ALA A 170 -21.59 -5.43 -27.03
CA ALA A 170 -21.14 -6.81 -26.94
C ALA A 170 -22.28 -7.84 -26.84
N TRP A 171 -23.46 -7.42 -26.38
CA TRP A 171 -24.61 -8.29 -26.12
C TRP A 171 -25.03 -9.17 -27.31
N PRO A 172 -25.08 -8.70 -28.57
CA PRO A 172 -25.48 -9.53 -29.70
C PRO A 172 -24.54 -10.73 -29.96
N GLY A 173 -23.27 -10.62 -29.56
CA GLY A 173 -22.29 -11.71 -29.67
C GLY A 173 -22.16 -12.56 -28.40
N ALA A 174 -22.81 -12.17 -27.29
CA ALA A 174 -22.74 -12.89 -26.03
C ALA A 174 -23.67 -14.12 -26.05
N ARG A 175 -23.22 -15.20 -25.41
CA ARG A 175 -23.93 -16.47 -25.33
C ARG A 175 -23.86 -17.05 -23.92
N TRP A 176 -25.01 -17.23 -23.30
CA TRP A 176 -25.11 -17.64 -21.89
C TRP A 176 -25.35 -19.14 -21.68
N THR A 177 -25.62 -19.87 -22.76
CA THR A 177 -25.90 -21.31 -22.73
C THR A 177 -24.98 -22.06 -23.68
N GLY A 178 -24.32 -23.10 -23.16
CA GLY A 178 -23.34 -23.90 -23.89
C GLY A 178 -23.79 -25.34 -24.08
N SER A 179 -23.18 -26.01 -25.06
CA SER A 179 -23.28 -27.44 -25.31
C SER A 179 -21.91 -28.00 -25.67
N LEU A 180 -21.70 -29.31 -25.53
CA LEU A 180 -20.44 -29.95 -25.91
C LEU A 180 -20.12 -29.81 -27.41
N PHE A 181 -21.14 -29.55 -28.25
CA PHE A 181 -20.96 -29.29 -29.68
C PHE A 181 -20.26 -27.96 -29.97
N ASP A 182 -20.23 -27.02 -29.02
CA ASP A 182 -19.58 -25.72 -29.24
C ASP A 182 -18.06 -25.85 -29.41
N LEU A 183 -17.48 -26.95 -28.93
CA LEU A 183 -16.06 -27.28 -29.11
C LEU A 183 -15.70 -27.61 -30.58
N SER A 184 -16.70 -27.89 -31.44
CA SER A 184 -16.45 -28.18 -32.85
C SER A 184 -16.21 -26.94 -33.71
N SER A 185 -16.35 -25.72 -33.15
CA SER A 185 -16.07 -24.46 -33.85
C SER A 185 -15.25 -23.50 -32.98
N PRO A 186 -13.91 -23.70 -32.89
CA PRO A 186 -13.05 -22.96 -31.97
C PRO A 186 -13.08 -21.44 -32.16
N ALA A 187 -13.14 -20.96 -33.41
CA ALA A 187 -13.15 -19.53 -33.71
C ALA A 187 -14.45 -18.84 -33.24
N ARG A 188 -15.60 -19.50 -33.47
CA ARG A 188 -16.90 -18.99 -33.01
C ARG A 188 -16.98 -19.03 -31.49
N PHE A 189 -16.53 -20.13 -30.88
CA PHE A 189 -16.46 -20.26 -29.43
C PHE A 189 -15.58 -19.17 -28.79
N ALA A 190 -14.42 -18.86 -29.38
CA ALA A 190 -13.54 -17.81 -28.90
C ALA A 190 -14.21 -16.42 -28.92
N LEU A 191 -14.96 -16.10 -29.99
CA LEU A 191 -15.71 -14.85 -30.08
C LEU A 191 -16.84 -14.78 -29.04
N GLU A 192 -17.60 -15.87 -28.87
CA GLU A 192 -18.67 -15.96 -27.86
C GLU A 192 -18.11 -15.76 -26.44
N VAL A 193 -16.98 -16.39 -26.13
CA VAL A 193 -16.26 -16.21 -24.86
C VAL A 193 -15.79 -14.77 -24.67
N LEU A 194 -15.24 -14.14 -25.72
CA LEU A 194 -14.82 -12.74 -25.65
C LEU A 194 -16.00 -11.81 -25.37
N CYS A 195 -17.11 -11.96 -26.10
CA CYS A 195 -18.32 -11.16 -25.89
C CYS A 195 -18.90 -11.35 -24.49
N ASN A 196 -18.97 -12.59 -23.99
CA ASN A 196 -19.36 -12.86 -22.60
C ASN A 196 -18.46 -12.14 -21.60
N SER A 197 -17.15 -12.19 -21.82
CA SER A 197 -16.16 -11.53 -20.97
C SER A 197 -16.37 -10.03 -20.94
N VAL A 198 -16.57 -9.39 -22.10
CA VAL A 198 -16.85 -7.96 -22.20
C VAL A 198 -18.14 -7.60 -21.46
N VAL A 199 -19.22 -8.36 -21.65
CA VAL A 199 -20.48 -8.10 -20.95
C VAL A 199 -20.33 -8.22 -19.44
N LEU A 200 -19.64 -9.26 -18.95
CA LEU A 200 -19.43 -9.46 -17.51
C LEU A 200 -18.55 -8.38 -16.89
N VAL A 201 -17.42 -8.06 -17.52
CA VAL A 201 -16.49 -7.05 -17.01
C VAL A 201 -17.10 -5.66 -17.11
N ALA A 202 -17.71 -5.28 -18.23
CA ALA A 202 -18.35 -3.98 -18.36
C ALA A 202 -19.57 -3.84 -17.44
N GLY A 203 -20.38 -4.89 -17.29
CA GLY A 203 -21.48 -4.91 -16.31
C GLY A 203 -20.99 -4.74 -14.87
N TYR A 204 -19.90 -5.41 -14.52
CA TYR A 204 -19.23 -5.24 -13.22
C TYR A 204 -18.74 -3.80 -13.02
N VAL A 205 -17.99 -3.24 -13.99
CA VAL A 205 -17.47 -1.87 -13.92
C VAL A 205 -18.62 -0.86 -13.81
N ALA A 206 -19.74 -1.08 -14.51
CA ALA A 206 -20.90 -0.20 -14.43
C ALA A 206 -21.46 -0.10 -13.00
N VAL A 207 -21.70 -1.25 -12.37
CA VAL A 207 -22.21 -1.33 -11.00
C VAL A 207 -21.16 -0.81 -10.01
N ALA A 208 -19.91 -1.23 -10.15
CA ALA A 208 -18.82 -0.82 -9.27
C ALA A 208 -18.61 0.70 -9.30
N ALA A 209 -18.63 1.33 -10.48
CA ALA A 209 -18.47 2.78 -10.62
C ALA A 209 -19.59 3.56 -9.94
N LEU A 210 -20.84 3.07 -9.98
CA LEU A 210 -21.94 3.68 -9.23
C LEU A 210 -21.75 3.54 -7.72
N ILE A 211 -21.34 2.35 -7.25
CA ILE A 211 -21.07 2.11 -5.84
C ILE A 211 -19.94 3.01 -5.33
N TRP A 212 -18.85 3.13 -6.08
CA TRP A 212 -17.73 4.02 -5.75
C TRP A 212 -18.12 5.48 -5.82
N GLY A 213 -18.85 5.90 -6.86
CA GLY A 213 -19.41 7.23 -6.99
C GLY A 213 -20.25 7.62 -5.76
N LEU A 214 -21.21 6.77 -5.41
CA LEU A 214 -22.02 6.97 -4.21
C LEU A 214 -21.18 6.96 -2.94
N ALA A 215 -20.20 6.06 -2.85
CA ALA A 215 -19.36 5.95 -1.67
C ALA A 215 -18.53 7.23 -1.45
N ASP A 216 -17.87 7.73 -2.48
CA ASP A 216 -17.08 8.94 -2.38
C ASP A 216 -17.96 10.18 -2.14
N THR A 217 -19.18 10.20 -2.69
CA THR A 217 -20.15 11.29 -2.44
C THR A 217 -20.57 11.38 -0.97
N ILE A 218 -20.81 10.25 -0.29
CA ILE A 218 -21.25 10.25 1.11
C ILE A 218 -20.08 10.19 2.10
N MET A 219 -18.84 9.99 1.63
CA MET A 219 -17.67 10.00 2.49
C MET A 219 -17.32 11.43 2.91
N ALA A 220 -16.96 11.60 4.18
CA ALA A 220 -16.36 12.84 4.67
C ALA A 220 -15.09 13.16 3.88
N GLN A 221 -15.04 14.34 3.27
CA GLN A 221 -13.90 14.74 2.45
C GLN A 221 -12.68 15.07 3.33
N PRO A 222 -11.46 14.74 2.87
CA PRO A 222 -10.24 15.13 3.55
C PRO A 222 -10.05 16.65 3.48
N HIS A 223 -9.69 17.26 4.61
CA HIS A 223 -9.38 18.68 4.72
C HIS A 223 -8.11 18.89 5.54
N ASP A 224 -7.42 19.99 5.28
CA ASP A 224 -6.24 20.39 6.03
C ASP A 224 -6.60 20.64 7.50
N LEU A 225 -5.63 20.44 8.39
CA LEU A 225 -5.82 20.69 9.81
C LEU A 225 -5.93 22.20 10.05
N GLU A 226 -7.03 22.66 10.65
CA GLU A 226 -7.27 24.09 10.89
C GLU A 226 -6.33 24.69 11.96
N GLY A 227 -5.85 23.85 12.88
CA GLY A 227 -4.92 24.24 13.93
C GLY A 227 -4.63 23.10 14.90
N TYR A 228 -3.59 23.25 15.70
CA TYR A 228 -3.21 22.28 16.72
C TYR A 228 -4.02 22.49 18.00
N THR A 229 -4.27 21.39 18.71
CA THR A 229 -4.90 21.49 20.05
C THR A 229 -3.86 22.00 21.05
N ALA A 230 -4.25 22.92 21.93
CA ALA A 230 -3.37 23.39 22.99
C ALA A 230 -3.06 22.25 23.97
N ARG A 231 -1.77 22.05 24.28
CA ARG A 231 -1.32 21.04 25.23
C ARG A 231 -1.71 21.45 26.66
N PRO A 232 -2.40 20.60 27.44
CA PRO A 232 -2.63 20.86 28.87
C PRO A 232 -1.29 20.90 29.63
N PRO A 233 -1.06 21.86 30.55
CA PRO A 233 0.24 22.04 31.23
C PRO A 233 0.78 20.79 31.93
N ASN A 234 -0.13 19.99 32.53
CA ASN A 234 0.19 18.75 33.25
C ASN A 234 -0.42 17.51 32.56
N GLY A 235 -0.76 17.62 31.27
CA GLY A 235 -1.33 16.52 30.50
C GLY A 235 -0.27 15.51 30.05
N VAL A 236 -0.68 14.24 29.97
CA VAL A 236 0.10 13.18 29.32
C VAL A 236 0.42 13.62 27.89
N CYS A 237 1.68 13.46 27.49
CA CYS A 237 2.14 13.79 26.16
C CYS A 237 3.13 12.73 25.67
N TRP A 238 2.71 11.99 24.66
CA TRP A 238 3.54 11.04 23.95
C TRP A 238 4.27 11.76 22.81
N ARG A 239 5.55 11.47 22.64
CA ARG A 239 6.43 12.05 21.63
C ARG A 239 6.82 10.98 20.63
N VAL A 240 6.33 11.13 19.41
CA VAL A 240 6.51 10.15 18.33
C VAL A 240 7.31 10.82 17.24
N ALA A 241 8.58 10.44 17.10
CA ALA A 241 9.35 10.78 15.91
C ALA A 241 8.78 9.98 14.74
N HIS A 242 8.38 10.67 13.66
CA HIS A 242 7.74 10.05 12.52
C HIS A 242 8.62 10.22 11.27
N LEU A 243 9.22 9.12 10.87
CA LEU A 243 10.03 8.99 9.67
C LEU A 243 9.26 8.18 8.62
N SER A 244 9.54 8.43 7.35
CA SER A 244 9.11 7.58 6.26
C SER A 244 10.04 7.75 5.07
N ASP A 245 9.92 6.85 4.10
CA ASP A 245 10.53 7.00 2.78
C ASP A 245 12.04 7.28 2.90
N LEU A 246 12.76 6.46 3.69
CA LEU A 246 14.19 6.60 3.93
C LEU A 246 15.01 6.23 2.68
N HIS A 247 14.51 5.25 1.90
CA HIS A 247 15.13 4.74 0.68
C HIS A 247 16.66 4.56 0.84
N ILE A 248 17.04 3.71 1.79
CA ILE A 248 18.45 3.36 1.99
C ILE A 248 18.98 2.66 0.74
N VAL A 249 20.16 3.11 0.29
CA VAL A 249 20.89 2.51 -0.82
C VAL A 249 22.03 1.63 -0.29
N GLY A 250 22.48 0.64 -1.07
CA GLY A 250 23.50 -0.32 -0.63
C GLY A 250 24.93 0.15 -0.88
N GLU A 251 25.09 1.31 -1.51
CA GLU A 251 26.36 1.83 -1.97
C GLU A 251 26.59 3.23 -1.38
N ARG A 252 27.84 3.51 -0.99
CA ARG A 252 28.24 4.82 -0.43
C ARG A 252 27.88 6.02 -1.32
N TYR A 253 27.90 5.83 -2.63
CA TYR A 253 27.57 6.85 -3.63
C TYR A 253 26.33 6.50 -4.45
N GLY A 254 25.50 5.56 -3.96
CA GLY A 254 24.31 5.11 -4.66
C GLY A 254 23.23 6.20 -4.76
N PHE A 255 22.41 6.08 -5.80
CA PHE A 255 21.24 6.93 -6.04
C PHE A 255 19.96 6.13 -5.87
N ARG A 256 18.87 6.82 -5.49
CA ARG A 256 17.55 6.20 -5.29
C ARG A 256 16.81 6.06 -6.60
N ILE A 257 15.99 5.02 -6.71
CA ILE A 257 15.19 4.74 -7.90
C ILE A 257 14.42 5.96 -8.37
N GLU A 258 13.63 6.59 -7.49
CA GLU A 258 12.71 7.63 -7.93
C GLU A 258 13.43 8.93 -8.28
N SER A 259 14.43 9.30 -7.48
CA SER A 259 15.06 10.61 -7.60
C SER A 259 16.24 10.63 -8.58
N GLY A 260 16.91 9.50 -8.79
CA GLY A 260 18.17 9.47 -9.54
C GLY A 260 19.13 10.54 -9.03
N ARG A 261 19.80 11.26 -9.93
CA ARG A 261 20.70 12.38 -9.60
C ARG A 261 19.99 13.69 -9.22
N ALA A 262 18.64 13.74 -9.26
CA ALA A 262 17.89 14.87 -8.69
C ALA A 262 17.65 14.73 -7.17
N GLY A 263 18.08 13.62 -6.57
CA GLY A 263 17.98 13.39 -5.13
C GLY A 263 19.34 13.35 -4.43
N PRO A 264 19.35 12.98 -3.14
CA PRO A 264 20.58 12.86 -2.37
C PRO A 264 21.37 11.62 -2.78
N ARG A 265 22.69 11.69 -2.59
CA ARG A 265 23.61 10.58 -2.87
C ARG A 265 24.07 9.91 -1.58
N GLY A 266 24.07 8.58 -1.56
CA GLY A 266 24.54 7.78 -0.42
C GLY A 266 23.66 7.92 0.82
N ASN A 267 24.11 7.47 1.98
CA ASN A 267 23.28 7.40 3.20
C ASN A 267 23.60 8.46 4.26
N ASP A 268 24.38 9.50 3.93
CA ASP A 268 24.79 10.52 4.93
C ASP A 268 23.60 11.21 5.62
N ARG A 269 22.48 11.40 4.90
CA ARG A 269 21.24 11.95 5.48
C ARG A 269 20.63 11.05 6.54
N LEU A 270 20.68 9.73 6.37
CA LEU A 270 20.26 8.79 7.41
C LEU A 270 21.12 8.97 8.66
N THR A 271 22.44 9.09 8.51
CA THR A 271 23.34 9.33 9.64
C THR A 271 22.99 10.62 10.38
N MET A 272 22.68 11.71 9.66
CA MET A 272 22.22 12.97 10.28
C MET A 272 20.89 12.81 11.01
N VAL A 273 19.91 12.11 10.42
CA VAL A 273 18.62 11.81 11.05
C VAL A 273 18.82 11.07 12.37
N LEU A 274 19.62 10.01 12.38
CA LEU A 274 19.86 9.20 13.58
C LEU A 274 20.60 9.99 14.66
N ALA A 275 21.60 10.78 14.28
CA ALA A 275 22.32 11.65 15.21
C ALA A 275 21.39 12.68 15.87
N GLU A 276 20.50 13.30 15.09
CA GLU A 276 19.55 14.26 15.65
C GLU A 276 18.44 13.62 16.48
N LEU A 277 17.95 12.45 16.09
CA LEU A 277 17.02 11.70 16.94
C LEU A 277 17.63 11.36 18.30
N ASP A 278 18.91 11.00 18.32
CA ASP A 278 19.61 10.63 19.54
C ASP A 278 19.81 11.86 20.45
N ALA A 279 20.22 12.99 19.86
CA ALA A 279 20.32 14.27 20.56
C ALA A 279 18.96 14.73 21.13
N LEU A 280 17.89 14.57 20.35
CA LEU A 280 16.53 14.88 20.78
C LEU A 280 16.09 13.98 21.92
N HIS A 281 16.29 12.67 21.80
CA HIS A 281 15.92 11.69 22.83
C HIS A 281 16.63 11.98 24.16
N ARG A 282 17.94 12.27 24.12
CA ARG A 282 18.73 12.63 25.31
C ARG A 282 18.26 13.92 26.00
N ARG A 283 17.82 14.91 25.22
CA ARG A 283 17.29 16.19 25.75
C ARG A 283 15.89 16.05 26.33
N LYS A 284 15.03 15.35 25.60
CA LYS A 284 13.63 15.13 25.95
C LYS A 284 13.28 13.76 25.39
N PRO A 285 13.00 12.75 26.24
CA PRO A 285 12.74 11.40 25.77
C PRO A 285 11.66 11.35 24.68
N LEU A 286 11.88 10.42 23.75
CA LEU A 286 10.92 10.00 22.74
C LEU A 286 10.27 8.71 23.25
N ASP A 287 8.97 8.56 23.01
CA ASP A 287 8.26 7.32 23.33
C ASP A 287 8.39 6.31 22.20
N ILE A 288 8.38 6.79 20.94
CA ILE A 288 8.38 5.95 19.74
C ILE A 288 9.17 6.64 18.61
N VAL A 289 9.96 5.87 17.88
CA VAL A 289 10.49 6.24 16.56
C VAL A 289 9.74 5.42 15.50
N LEU A 290 8.70 6.00 14.91
CA LEU A 290 7.83 5.34 13.93
C LEU A 290 8.40 5.52 12.53
N ILE A 291 8.68 4.42 11.82
CA ILE A 291 9.12 4.40 10.41
C ILE A 291 8.00 3.83 9.56
N THR A 292 7.29 4.67 8.79
CA THR A 292 6.08 4.30 8.05
C THR A 292 6.35 3.78 6.63
N GLY A 293 7.34 2.89 6.48
CA GLY A 293 7.64 2.20 5.20
C GLY A 293 8.76 2.83 4.38
N ASP A 294 9.09 2.14 3.29
CA ASP A 294 10.19 2.43 2.36
C ASP A 294 11.49 2.73 3.10
N VAL A 295 11.85 1.80 4.00
CA VAL A 295 13.14 1.82 4.69
C VAL A 295 14.24 1.66 3.64
N THR A 296 14.05 0.73 2.71
CA THR A 296 15.01 0.41 1.66
C THR A 296 14.51 0.87 0.30
N ASP A 297 15.43 1.15 -0.61
CA ASP A 297 15.08 1.64 -1.95
C ASP A 297 14.65 0.54 -2.93
N ALA A 298 15.13 -0.70 -2.77
CA ALA A 298 14.79 -1.83 -3.64
C ALA A 298 14.60 -3.15 -2.87
N GLY A 299 14.49 -3.10 -1.54
CA GLY A 299 14.37 -4.27 -0.70
C GLY A 299 15.61 -5.16 -0.72
N ARG A 300 16.79 -4.68 -1.11
CA ARG A 300 18.03 -5.47 -1.29
C ARG A 300 18.73 -5.73 0.05
N SER A 301 19.46 -6.83 0.14
CA SER A 301 20.19 -7.20 1.37
C SER A 301 21.22 -6.15 1.79
N ALA A 302 21.94 -5.55 0.84
CA ALA A 302 22.92 -4.50 1.13
C ALA A 302 22.28 -3.24 1.73
N GLU A 303 21.06 -2.87 1.30
CA GLU A 303 20.34 -1.71 1.83
C GLU A 303 19.91 -1.94 3.28
N TRP A 304 19.43 -3.15 3.59
CA TRP A 304 19.13 -3.53 4.98
C TRP A 304 20.39 -3.55 5.85
N ALA A 305 21.52 -4.04 5.33
CA ALA A 305 22.79 -4.03 6.07
C ALA A 305 23.22 -2.61 6.42
N GLU A 306 23.23 -1.68 5.45
CA GLU A 306 23.54 -0.27 5.67
C GLU A 306 22.63 0.38 6.72
N PHE A 307 21.33 0.06 6.70
CA PHE A 307 20.39 0.54 7.71
C PHE A 307 20.74 0.03 9.12
N PHE A 308 21.01 -1.26 9.27
CA PHE A 308 21.37 -1.85 10.57
C PHE A 308 22.72 -1.36 11.08
N ASP A 309 23.72 -1.24 10.22
CA ASP A 309 25.05 -0.73 10.59
C ASP A 309 24.98 0.73 11.06
N ALA A 310 24.15 1.56 10.40
CA ALA A 310 23.91 2.92 10.85
C ALA A 310 23.20 2.97 12.21
N LEU A 311 22.14 2.16 12.38
CA LEU A 311 21.34 2.11 13.62
C LEU A 311 22.11 1.51 14.81
N ALA A 312 23.06 0.60 14.57
CA ALA A 312 23.87 -0.04 15.61
C ALA A 312 24.65 0.96 16.48
N ASN A 313 24.94 2.15 15.96
CA ASN A 313 25.57 3.23 16.72
C ASN A 313 24.65 3.88 17.77
N TYR A 314 23.35 3.57 17.75
CA TYR A 314 22.31 4.19 18.59
C TYR A 314 21.40 3.14 19.27
N PRO A 315 21.92 2.33 20.21
CA PRO A 315 21.16 1.23 20.81
C PRO A 315 19.92 1.67 21.59
N GLU A 316 19.95 2.84 22.25
CA GLU A 316 18.78 3.39 22.95
C GLU A 316 17.66 3.73 21.98
N LEU A 317 17.99 4.42 20.87
CA LEU A 317 17.03 4.70 19.80
C LEU A 317 16.48 3.41 19.18
N SER A 318 17.34 2.42 18.92
CA SER A 318 16.93 1.14 18.34
C SER A 318 15.83 0.46 19.18
N GLY A 319 15.84 0.62 20.50
CA GLY A 319 14.79 0.12 21.40
C GLY A 319 13.41 0.76 21.21
N LEU A 320 13.36 1.94 20.60
CA LEU A 320 12.14 2.74 20.38
C LEU A 320 11.57 2.59 18.96
N VAL A 321 12.33 1.99 18.03
CA VAL A 321 11.95 1.90 16.62
C VAL A 321 10.72 1.01 16.46
N VAL A 322 9.69 1.53 15.81
CA VAL A 322 8.54 0.76 15.31
C VAL A 322 8.48 0.98 13.81
N ALA A 323 8.70 -0.08 13.03
CA ALA A 323 8.77 -0.01 11.57
C ALA A 323 7.67 -0.84 10.92
N LEU A 324 7.29 -0.45 9.70
CA LEU A 324 6.36 -1.18 8.85
C LEU A 324 6.89 -1.20 7.41
N PRO A 325 6.44 -2.12 6.55
CA PRO A 325 6.94 -2.21 5.19
C PRO A 325 6.28 -1.19 4.25
N GLY A 326 7.06 -0.58 3.37
CA GLY A 326 6.54 0.11 2.19
C GLY A 326 6.69 -0.71 0.91
N ASN A 327 6.32 -0.11 -0.23
CA ASN A 327 6.32 -0.83 -1.50
C ASN A 327 7.74 -1.10 -2.02
N HIS A 328 8.71 -0.22 -1.78
CA HIS A 328 10.10 -0.42 -2.17
C HIS A 328 10.79 -1.54 -1.36
N ASP A 329 10.30 -1.81 -0.14
CA ASP A 329 10.80 -2.93 0.66
C ASP A 329 10.40 -4.31 0.10
N LEU A 330 9.31 -4.40 -0.67
CA LEU A 330 8.64 -5.67 -1.01
C LEU A 330 8.46 -5.95 -2.50
N ASN A 331 8.06 -4.94 -3.25
CA ASN A 331 7.64 -5.10 -4.64
C ASN A 331 8.84 -4.99 -5.59
N VAL A 332 8.62 -5.18 -6.90
CA VAL A 332 9.71 -5.19 -7.88
C VAL A 332 10.09 -3.77 -8.25
N VAL A 333 11.27 -3.37 -7.81
CA VAL A 333 11.89 -2.13 -8.23
C VAL A 333 13.37 -2.36 -8.49
N ASP A 334 13.84 -1.96 -9.68
CA ASP A 334 15.24 -2.03 -10.05
C ASP A 334 15.73 -0.66 -10.52
N ARG A 335 16.79 -0.18 -9.90
CA ARG A 335 17.43 1.10 -10.24
C ARG A 335 17.90 1.14 -11.68
N ALA A 336 18.44 0.03 -12.16
CA ALA A 336 19.09 -0.03 -13.46
C ALA A 336 18.16 -0.50 -14.59
N ASN A 337 16.95 -0.99 -14.26
CA ASN A 337 16.05 -1.55 -15.25
C ASN A 337 14.57 -1.37 -14.87
N PRO A 338 13.88 -0.33 -15.39
CA PRO A 338 12.46 -0.11 -15.12
C PRO A 338 11.56 -1.19 -15.75
N ALA A 339 12.10 -2.03 -16.63
CA ALA A 339 11.42 -3.16 -17.28
C ALA A 339 11.48 -4.48 -16.49
N ARG A 340 12.14 -4.49 -15.33
CA ARG A 340 12.14 -5.67 -14.48
C ARG A 340 10.73 -5.97 -13.99
N LEU A 341 10.29 -7.21 -14.19
CA LEU A 341 9.00 -7.72 -13.72
C LEU A 341 9.18 -9.06 -13.02
N ASP A 342 8.38 -9.29 -11.97
CA ASP A 342 8.27 -10.61 -11.34
C ASP A 342 6.97 -11.28 -11.77
N LEU A 343 7.06 -12.49 -12.29
CA LEU A 343 5.87 -13.31 -12.52
C LEU A 343 5.16 -13.60 -11.18
N PRO A 344 3.85 -13.84 -11.16
CA PRO A 344 3.11 -14.20 -9.95
C PRO A 344 3.67 -15.42 -9.21
N THR A 345 4.32 -16.31 -9.94
CA THR A 345 4.97 -17.51 -9.41
C THR A 345 6.43 -17.29 -8.99
N SER A 346 6.99 -16.10 -9.18
CA SER A 346 8.40 -15.79 -8.87
C SER A 346 8.69 -15.89 -7.36
N PRO A 347 9.80 -16.53 -6.95
CA PRO A 347 10.18 -16.56 -5.54
C PRO A 347 10.74 -15.21 -5.06
N ALA A 348 11.09 -14.29 -5.96
CA ALA A 348 11.82 -13.06 -5.63
C ALA A 348 11.04 -12.12 -4.70
N LYS A 349 9.72 -12.01 -4.89
CA LYS A 349 8.86 -11.24 -3.98
C LYS A 349 8.80 -11.87 -2.59
N ARG A 350 8.66 -13.19 -2.52
CA ARG A 350 8.69 -13.93 -1.26
C ARG A 350 10.04 -13.73 -0.55
N LEU A 351 11.14 -13.68 -1.29
CA LEU A 351 12.47 -13.41 -0.74
C LEU A 351 12.54 -12.03 -0.08
N ARG A 352 12.02 -10.98 -0.74
CA ARG A 352 11.94 -9.63 -0.16
C ARG A 352 11.04 -9.60 1.07
N GLN A 353 9.86 -10.23 1.02
CA GLN A 353 8.98 -10.39 2.19
C GLN A 353 9.68 -11.03 3.38
N MET A 354 10.40 -12.15 3.19
CA MET A 354 11.11 -12.82 4.29
C MET A 354 12.28 -11.98 4.82
N ARG A 355 12.97 -11.23 3.94
CA ARG A 355 14.03 -10.30 4.34
C ARG A 355 13.47 -9.17 5.21
N THR A 356 12.43 -8.50 4.75
CA THR A 356 11.75 -7.44 5.49
C THR A 356 11.19 -7.95 6.80
N LEU A 357 10.58 -9.13 6.82
CA LEU A 357 10.04 -9.72 8.04
C LEU A 357 11.14 -10.05 9.06
N SER A 358 12.30 -10.52 8.60
CA SER A 358 13.49 -10.75 9.44
C SER A 358 14.06 -9.44 9.99
N ALA A 359 14.04 -8.37 9.20
CA ALA A 359 14.45 -7.03 9.64
C ALA A 359 13.51 -6.49 10.72
N LEU A 360 12.18 -6.57 10.50
CA LEU A 360 11.19 -6.19 11.50
C LEU A 360 11.32 -7.03 12.78
N ALA A 361 11.55 -8.34 12.67
CA ALA A 361 11.79 -9.18 13.84
C ALA A 361 13.02 -8.73 14.64
N SER A 362 14.06 -8.24 13.98
CA SER A 362 15.27 -7.74 14.63
C SER A 362 15.05 -6.38 15.33
N LEU A 363 14.27 -5.48 14.72
CA LEU A 363 13.99 -4.14 15.27
C LEU A 363 12.99 -4.15 16.43
N GLN A 364 11.95 -4.96 16.29
CA GLN A 364 10.74 -4.82 17.11
C GLN A 364 10.10 -6.17 17.48
N GLY A 365 10.73 -7.29 17.12
CA GLY A 365 10.11 -8.61 17.19
C GLY A 365 9.80 -9.11 18.58
N SER A 366 10.51 -8.63 19.61
CA SER A 366 10.25 -8.96 21.02
C SER A 366 9.16 -8.13 21.67
N ARG A 367 8.75 -7.00 21.05
CA ARG A 367 7.82 -6.02 21.62
C ARG A 367 6.46 -6.02 20.93
N LEU A 368 6.43 -6.31 19.63
CA LEU A 368 5.19 -6.32 18.86
C LEU A 368 4.57 -7.70 18.84
N HIS A 369 3.27 -7.72 19.07
CA HIS A 369 2.44 -8.91 19.14
C HIS A 369 1.62 -9.09 17.88
N LEU A 370 1.46 -10.33 17.44
CA LEU A 370 0.46 -10.68 16.43
C LEU A 370 -0.92 -10.72 17.07
N VAL A 371 -1.98 -10.47 16.31
CA VAL A 371 -3.35 -10.62 16.82
C VAL A 371 -3.74 -12.10 16.81
N ASP A 372 -4.13 -12.62 17.97
CA ASP A 372 -4.74 -13.95 18.05
C ASP A 372 -6.11 -13.93 17.36
N ALA A 373 -6.26 -14.74 16.32
CA ALA A 373 -7.48 -14.74 15.50
C ALA A 373 -8.71 -15.27 16.26
N ALA A 374 -8.52 -16.16 17.24
CA ALA A 374 -9.59 -16.77 18.03
C ALA A 374 -10.04 -15.85 19.16
N GLU A 375 -9.09 -15.26 19.90
CA GLU A 375 -9.40 -14.41 21.05
C GLU A 375 -9.55 -12.93 20.70
N GLY A 376 -8.98 -12.49 19.58
CA GLY A 376 -8.97 -11.08 19.19
C GLY A 376 -8.10 -10.20 20.09
N LYS A 377 -7.12 -10.79 20.78
CA LYS A 377 -6.20 -10.14 21.73
C LYS A 377 -4.77 -10.16 21.18
N PRO A 378 -3.85 -9.36 21.75
CA PRO A 378 -2.42 -9.53 21.49
C PRO A 378 -1.99 -10.95 21.87
N GLY A 379 -1.45 -11.69 20.91
CA GLY A 379 -0.99 -13.06 21.05
C GLY A 379 0.53 -13.13 21.19
N GLN A 380 1.15 -14.08 20.49
CA GLN A 380 2.61 -14.23 20.46
C GLN A 380 3.31 -12.98 19.93
N THR A 381 4.51 -12.70 20.43
CA THR A 381 5.40 -11.71 19.82
C THR A 381 5.79 -12.15 18.41
N LEU A 382 6.13 -11.22 17.52
CA LEU A 382 6.58 -11.53 16.17
C LEU A 382 7.78 -12.50 16.21
N ALA A 383 8.74 -12.30 17.12
CA ALA A 383 9.89 -13.19 17.26
C ALA A 383 9.47 -14.63 17.60
N GLN A 384 8.53 -14.81 18.53
CA GLN A 384 7.99 -16.13 18.89
C GLN A 384 7.25 -16.78 17.72
N ALA A 385 6.45 -16.00 16.98
CA ALA A 385 5.68 -16.50 15.86
C ALA A 385 6.56 -16.94 14.67
N LEU A 386 7.73 -16.33 14.50
CA LEU A 386 8.67 -16.68 13.43
C LEU A 386 9.62 -17.81 13.79
N GLU A 387 9.78 -18.15 15.07
CA GLU A 387 10.73 -19.17 15.52
C GLU A 387 10.53 -20.54 14.83
N PRO A 388 9.30 -21.06 14.67
CA PRO A 388 9.07 -22.32 13.94
C PRO A 388 9.48 -22.27 12.46
N HIS A 389 9.58 -21.07 11.88
CA HIS A 389 9.89 -20.85 10.47
C HIS A 389 11.36 -20.45 10.23
N ARG A 390 12.15 -20.21 11.30
CA ARG A 390 13.52 -19.68 11.21
C ARG A 390 14.40 -20.47 10.24
N GLN A 391 14.42 -21.79 10.36
CA GLN A 391 15.23 -22.66 9.50
C GLN A 391 14.77 -22.62 8.04
N ALA A 392 13.45 -22.66 7.80
CA ALA A 392 12.89 -22.61 6.45
C ALA A 392 13.17 -21.26 5.78
N ILE A 393 13.05 -20.16 6.52
CA ILE A 393 13.40 -18.81 6.05
C ILE A 393 14.87 -18.74 5.66
N SER A 394 15.78 -19.20 6.54
CA SER A 394 17.23 -19.19 6.26
C SER A 394 17.59 -20.00 5.01
N GLN A 395 17.07 -21.22 4.89
CA GLN A 395 17.29 -22.07 3.72
C GLN A 395 16.73 -21.47 2.43
N PHE A 396 15.57 -20.82 2.52
CA PHE A 396 14.95 -20.16 1.38
C PHE A 396 15.77 -18.96 0.91
N VAL A 397 16.26 -18.13 1.84
CA VAL A 397 17.09 -16.97 1.52
C VAL A 397 18.40 -17.38 0.85
N ASP A 398 18.98 -18.50 1.27
CA ASP A 398 20.21 -19.07 0.70
C ASP A 398 19.99 -19.68 -0.70
N ARG A 399 18.93 -20.48 -0.88
CA ARG A 399 18.75 -21.30 -2.10
C ARG A 399 17.74 -20.76 -3.12
N GLY A 400 16.80 -19.91 -2.70
CA GLY A 400 15.84 -19.24 -3.57
C GLY A 400 14.84 -20.15 -4.33
N SER A 401 14.62 -21.40 -3.89
CA SER A 401 13.79 -22.35 -4.65
C SER A 401 12.29 -22.02 -4.59
N LEU A 402 11.56 -22.35 -5.67
CA LEU A 402 10.11 -22.20 -5.73
C LEU A 402 9.42 -22.98 -4.61
N ALA A 403 9.74 -24.26 -4.44
CA ALA A 403 9.12 -25.10 -3.41
C ALA A 403 9.24 -24.51 -1.99
N MET A 404 10.40 -23.92 -1.68
CA MET A 404 10.61 -23.22 -0.40
C MET A 404 9.79 -21.94 -0.29
N ALA A 405 9.65 -21.18 -1.38
CA ALA A 405 8.77 -20.00 -1.40
C ALA A 405 7.31 -20.38 -1.11
N TRP A 406 6.83 -21.51 -1.68
CA TRP A 406 5.49 -22.04 -1.43
C TRP A 406 5.30 -22.48 0.04
N ALA A 407 6.31 -23.11 0.65
CA ALA A 407 6.26 -23.48 2.06
C ALA A 407 6.12 -22.26 3.01
N LEU A 408 6.56 -21.09 2.56
CA LEU A 408 6.51 -19.82 3.30
C LEU A 408 5.33 -18.91 2.86
N ALA A 409 4.37 -19.41 2.08
CA ALA A 409 3.31 -18.62 1.46
C ALA A 409 2.45 -17.83 2.48
N ASP A 410 2.22 -18.39 3.67
CA ASP A 410 1.35 -17.78 4.67
C ASP A 410 2.10 -16.92 5.70
N VAL A 411 3.43 -17.08 5.82
CA VAL A 411 4.25 -16.47 6.88
C VAL A 411 4.20 -14.94 6.83
N TRP A 412 4.13 -14.36 5.63
CA TRP A 412 3.98 -12.91 5.47
C TRP A 412 2.59 -12.43 5.95
N ALA A 413 1.53 -13.10 5.49
CA ALA A 413 0.16 -12.67 5.78
C ALA A 413 -0.20 -12.82 7.27
N MET A 414 0.32 -13.84 7.95
CA MET A 414 0.07 -14.04 9.38
C MET A 414 0.72 -12.98 10.28
N ALA A 415 1.75 -12.29 9.79
CA ALA A 415 2.49 -11.32 10.58
C ALA A 415 1.74 -10.00 10.78
N PHE A 416 0.65 -9.73 10.05
CA PHE A 416 -0.05 -8.45 10.10
C PHE A 416 -1.53 -8.61 10.48
N PRO A 417 -2.09 -7.69 11.29
CA PRO A 417 -1.43 -6.52 11.87
C PRO A 417 -0.53 -6.92 13.06
N MET A 418 0.54 -6.16 13.25
CA MET A 418 1.34 -6.22 14.48
C MET A 418 0.88 -5.14 15.45
N ILE A 419 0.89 -5.44 16.74
CA ILE A 419 0.36 -4.58 17.79
C ILE A 419 1.46 -4.32 18.81
N LEU A 420 1.81 -3.05 19.02
CA LEU A 420 2.45 -2.61 20.25
C LEU A 420 1.31 -2.26 21.23
N PRO A 421 1.05 -3.08 22.26
CA PRO A 421 -0.04 -2.80 23.18
C PRO A 421 0.24 -1.52 23.99
N PRO A 422 -0.80 -0.80 24.42
CA PRO A 422 -0.62 0.35 25.30
C PRO A 422 -0.05 -0.13 26.65
N GLN A 423 0.89 0.63 27.21
CA GLN A 423 1.52 0.29 28.50
C GLN A 423 0.57 0.42 29.69
N ALA A 424 -0.46 1.25 29.56
CA ALA A 424 -1.52 1.47 30.54
C ALA A 424 -2.89 1.42 29.86
N ASP A 425 -3.96 1.24 30.62
CA ASP A 425 -5.32 1.11 30.07
C ASP A 425 -5.76 2.31 29.22
N ASP A 426 -5.31 3.52 29.57
CA ASP A 426 -5.52 4.79 28.87
C ASP A 426 -4.25 5.28 28.13
N GLY A 427 -3.29 4.38 27.96
CA GLY A 427 -2.04 4.63 27.26
C GLY A 427 -2.17 4.66 25.73
N LEU A 428 -1.05 4.87 25.07
CA LEU A 428 -0.93 4.85 23.61
C LEU A 428 -0.42 3.50 23.12
N GLY A 429 -1.18 2.84 22.26
CA GLY A 429 -0.77 1.66 21.50
C GLY A 429 -0.48 1.99 20.03
N VAL A 430 0.18 1.08 19.32
CA VAL A 430 0.43 1.18 17.88
C VAL A 430 -0.09 -0.06 17.16
N VAL A 431 -0.86 0.15 16.10
CA VAL A 431 -1.24 -0.88 15.14
C VAL A 431 -0.41 -0.69 13.88
N VAL A 432 0.42 -1.67 13.56
CA VAL A 432 1.24 -1.70 12.35
C VAL A 432 0.53 -2.55 11.30
N LEU A 433 0.18 -1.92 10.18
CA LEU A 433 -0.49 -2.54 9.04
C LEU A 433 0.48 -2.76 7.88
N ASN A 434 0.28 -3.83 7.13
CA ASN A 434 0.80 -3.97 5.79
C ASN A 434 -0.23 -3.41 4.80
N SER A 435 0.08 -2.24 4.23
CA SER A 435 -0.76 -1.62 3.21
C SER A 435 -0.30 -1.88 1.78
N ASN A 436 0.62 -2.81 1.53
CA ASN A 436 1.15 -3.07 0.20
C ASN A 436 0.25 -4.00 -0.61
N ALA A 437 -0.17 -3.57 -1.80
CA ALA A 437 -0.84 -4.46 -2.73
C ALA A 437 0.15 -5.45 -3.37
N GLU A 438 -0.36 -6.60 -3.82
CA GLU A 438 0.47 -7.55 -4.55
C GLU A 438 0.67 -7.10 -6.01
N THR A 439 1.83 -6.50 -6.28
CA THR A 439 2.20 -5.98 -7.60
C THR A 439 3.36 -6.75 -8.21
N HIS A 440 3.40 -6.74 -9.55
CA HIS A 440 4.31 -7.53 -10.40
C HIS A 440 5.11 -6.66 -11.39
N PHE A 441 4.74 -5.39 -11.51
CA PHE A 441 5.29 -4.43 -12.46
C PHE A 441 5.62 -3.13 -11.71
N SER A 442 6.69 -2.44 -12.14
CA SER A 442 7.09 -1.18 -11.52
C SER A 442 6.01 -0.08 -11.65
N PHE A 443 5.19 -0.09 -12.71
CA PHE A 443 4.07 0.85 -12.85
C PHE A 443 2.93 0.63 -11.86
N THR A 444 2.77 -0.58 -11.33
CA THR A 444 1.76 -0.87 -10.31
C THR A 444 2.34 -0.85 -8.90
N ASN A 445 3.64 -0.56 -8.76
CA ASN A 445 4.40 -0.66 -7.52
C ASN A 445 3.79 0.13 -6.36
N ALA A 446 3.24 1.32 -6.65
CA ALA A 446 2.69 2.26 -5.69
C ALA A 446 1.26 1.92 -5.21
N LEU A 447 0.67 0.82 -5.69
CA LEU A 447 -0.69 0.45 -5.28
C LEU A 447 -0.72 -0.04 -3.83
N GLY A 448 -1.58 0.59 -3.04
CA GLY A 448 -1.83 0.21 -1.65
C GLY A 448 -3.17 -0.52 -1.45
N LEU A 449 -3.21 -1.43 -0.48
CA LEU A 449 -4.42 -2.13 -0.04
C LEU A 449 -4.33 -2.52 1.44
N VAL A 450 -5.41 -2.33 2.21
CA VAL A 450 -5.55 -2.94 3.55
C VAL A 450 -6.58 -4.06 3.49
N SER A 451 -6.19 -5.29 3.84
CA SER A 451 -7.10 -6.43 3.78
C SER A 451 -8.20 -6.38 4.86
N GLN A 452 -9.33 -7.02 4.59
CA GLN A 452 -10.43 -7.17 5.54
C GLN A 452 -10.00 -7.94 6.78
N GLU A 453 -9.09 -8.91 6.65
CA GLU A 453 -8.50 -9.61 7.80
C GLU A 453 -7.78 -8.65 8.74
N GLN A 454 -6.92 -7.77 8.20
CA GLN A 454 -6.20 -6.78 9.00
C GLN A 454 -7.14 -5.80 9.68
N ALA A 455 -8.15 -5.31 8.95
CA ALA A 455 -9.17 -4.45 9.53
C ALA A 455 -9.91 -5.18 10.67
N ARG A 456 -10.46 -6.38 10.45
CA ARG A 456 -11.16 -7.14 11.49
C ARG A 456 -10.28 -7.38 12.73
N ALA A 457 -9.02 -7.74 12.54
CA ALA A 457 -8.05 -7.91 13.61
C ALA A 457 -7.84 -6.62 14.41
N LEU A 458 -7.65 -5.48 13.71
CA LEU A 458 -7.56 -4.15 14.32
C LEU A 458 -8.75 -3.86 15.23
N ARG A 459 -10.00 -4.12 14.79
CA ARG A 459 -11.19 -3.80 15.61
C ARG A 459 -11.27 -4.68 16.83
N ARG A 460 -10.95 -5.96 16.67
CA ARG A 460 -11.00 -6.91 17.77
C ARG A 460 -10.01 -6.51 18.85
N VAL A 461 -8.77 -6.19 18.47
CA VAL A 461 -7.74 -5.83 19.44
C VAL A 461 -8.01 -4.47 20.08
N THR A 462 -8.42 -3.45 19.33
CA THR A 462 -8.71 -2.13 19.91
C THR A 462 -9.94 -2.14 20.81
N ALA A 463 -10.89 -3.05 20.59
CA ALA A 463 -12.03 -3.26 21.48
C ALA A 463 -11.64 -3.86 22.85
N GLN A 464 -10.50 -4.58 22.94
CA GLN A 464 -9.99 -5.10 24.22
C GLN A 464 -9.44 -3.99 25.12
N PHE A 465 -9.05 -2.85 24.53
CA PHE A 465 -8.52 -1.70 25.25
C PHE A 465 -9.45 -0.50 25.07
N PRO A 466 -10.64 -0.46 25.71
CA PRO A 466 -11.66 0.55 25.45
C PRO A 466 -11.27 1.96 25.91
N ARG A 467 -10.23 2.12 26.72
CA ARG A 467 -9.73 3.42 27.19
C ARG A 467 -8.46 3.89 26.47
N ALA A 468 -7.80 3.00 25.74
CA ALA A 468 -6.53 3.31 25.12
C ALA A 468 -6.68 4.19 23.87
N PHE A 469 -5.60 4.90 23.56
CA PHE A 469 -5.39 5.62 22.33
C PHE A 469 -4.54 4.83 21.36
N TRP A 470 -4.67 5.10 20.07
CA TRP A 470 -4.05 4.28 19.02
C TRP A 470 -3.39 5.12 17.93
N ILE A 471 -2.15 4.79 17.60
CA ILE A 471 -1.59 5.08 16.28
C ILE A 471 -1.97 3.94 15.35
N VAL A 472 -2.64 4.24 14.25
CA VAL A 472 -2.85 3.30 13.14
C VAL A 472 -1.82 3.63 12.06
N ALA A 473 -0.75 2.85 12.01
CA ALA A 473 0.39 3.07 11.13
C ALA A 473 0.29 2.19 9.87
N LEU A 474 0.47 2.82 8.71
CA LEU A 474 0.53 2.17 7.40
C LEU A 474 1.44 2.98 6.46
N HIS A 475 1.83 2.44 5.30
CA HIS A 475 2.69 3.17 4.37
C HIS A 475 1.90 4.12 3.44
N HIS A 476 1.02 3.55 2.61
CA HIS A 476 0.20 4.30 1.65
C HIS A 476 -0.83 5.22 2.32
N HIS A 477 -1.06 6.39 1.72
CA HIS A 477 -2.13 7.29 2.14
C HIS A 477 -3.50 6.69 1.85
N MET A 478 -4.45 6.93 2.77
CA MET A 478 -5.79 6.35 2.64
C MET A 478 -6.64 7.02 1.57
N VAL A 479 -6.52 8.34 1.42
CA VAL A 479 -7.34 9.14 0.49
C VAL A 479 -6.49 10.27 -0.07
N GLU A 480 -6.82 10.73 -1.27
CA GLU A 480 -6.07 11.80 -1.94
C GLU A 480 -6.18 13.12 -1.17
N TYR A 481 -5.07 13.85 -1.08
CA TYR A 481 -5.04 15.13 -0.36
C TYR A 481 -5.85 16.21 -1.06
N PRO A 482 -6.39 17.18 -0.30
CA PRO A 482 -7.16 18.29 -0.86
C PRO A 482 -6.32 19.32 -1.63
N LYS A 483 -5.03 19.07 -1.90
CA LYS A 483 -4.10 19.98 -2.59
C LYS A 483 -4.22 19.86 -4.12
N ALA A 484 -4.04 20.96 -4.85
CA ALA A 484 -3.90 20.92 -6.31
C ALA A 484 -2.65 20.12 -6.68
N ALA A 485 -2.79 19.01 -7.42
CA ALA A 485 -1.64 18.26 -7.93
C ALA A 485 -1.08 18.97 -9.16
N LYS A 486 0.23 18.86 -9.38
CA LYS A 486 0.87 19.45 -10.57
C LYS A 486 0.59 18.61 -11.81
N ALA A 487 0.37 17.29 -11.65
CA ALA A 487 -0.01 16.39 -12.73
C ALA A 487 -1.06 15.35 -12.30
N LEU A 488 -1.91 14.93 -13.25
CA LEU A 488 -2.94 13.90 -13.05
C LEU A 488 -2.32 12.53 -12.64
N SER A 489 -1.10 12.24 -13.11
CA SER A 489 -0.34 11.04 -12.75
C SER A 489 0.04 10.98 -11.27
N GLU A 490 0.12 12.12 -10.58
CA GLU A 490 0.44 12.18 -9.14
C GLU A 490 -0.78 11.81 -8.25
N ARG A 491 -1.97 11.61 -8.85
CA ARG A 491 -3.23 11.31 -8.15
C ARG A 491 -3.80 9.92 -8.42
N ILE A 492 -3.31 9.24 -9.45
CA ILE A 492 -3.86 7.94 -9.86
C ILE A 492 -2.90 6.84 -9.42
N GLY A 493 -3.40 5.94 -8.56
CA GLY A 493 -2.69 4.69 -8.22
C GLY A 493 -1.69 4.76 -7.06
N THR A 494 -1.69 5.85 -6.28
CA THR A 494 -0.81 6.01 -5.10
C THR A 494 -1.57 5.91 -3.77
N ALA A 495 -2.89 6.16 -3.77
CA ALA A 495 -3.74 5.99 -2.60
C ALA A 495 -4.16 4.53 -2.44
N LEU A 496 -4.61 4.16 -1.23
CA LEU A 496 -5.25 2.85 -1.01
C LEU A 496 -6.40 2.63 -1.99
N VAL A 497 -6.37 1.49 -2.70
CA VAL A 497 -7.44 1.05 -3.62
C VAL A 497 -8.78 0.98 -2.90
N ASN A 498 -8.77 0.57 -1.63
CA ASN A 498 -9.95 0.49 -0.77
C ASN A 498 -10.00 1.57 0.32
N GLY A 499 -9.35 2.70 0.07
CA GLY A 499 -9.20 3.82 1.00
C GLY A 499 -10.51 4.34 1.60
N THR A 500 -11.49 4.67 0.76
CA THR A 500 -12.82 5.13 1.19
C THR A 500 -13.50 4.13 2.12
N TRP A 501 -13.39 2.83 1.84
CA TRP A 501 -13.91 1.79 2.71
C TRP A 501 -13.16 1.75 4.04
N PHE A 502 -11.83 1.83 4.01
CA PHE A 502 -11.00 1.73 5.20
C PHE A 502 -11.17 2.93 6.14
N VAL A 503 -11.28 4.16 5.60
CA VAL A 503 -11.58 5.36 6.40
C VAL A 503 -12.86 5.18 7.19
N ARG A 504 -13.97 4.82 6.53
CA ARG A 504 -15.27 4.59 7.19
C ARG A 504 -15.18 3.56 8.29
N TRP A 505 -14.41 2.53 8.03
CA TRP A 505 -14.19 1.45 8.97
C TRP A 505 -13.43 1.96 10.21
N LEU A 506 -12.44 2.84 10.04
CA LEU A 506 -11.70 3.49 11.13
C LEU A 506 -12.50 4.56 11.88
N GLN A 507 -13.59 5.11 11.32
CA GLN A 507 -14.41 6.13 12.02
C GLN A 507 -14.95 5.65 13.36
N ALA A 508 -15.08 4.33 13.58
CA ALA A 508 -15.42 3.76 14.86
C ALA A 508 -14.40 4.06 15.98
N LEU A 509 -13.18 4.47 15.61
CA LEU A 509 -12.10 4.91 16.51
C LEU A 509 -11.90 6.43 16.49
N ALA A 510 -12.81 7.20 15.90
CA ALA A 510 -12.72 8.66 15.89
C ALA A 510 -12.63 9.20 17.33
N GLY A 511 -11.69 10.12 17.56
CA GLY A 511 -11.36 10.64 18.89
C GLY A 511 -10.50 9.71 19.75
N ARG A 512 -10.14 8.51 19.28
CA ARG A 512 -9.22 7.60 19.98
C ARG A 512 -8.04 7.15 19.13
N ALA A 513 -8.06 7.40 17.83
CA ALA A 513 -7.01 7.01 16.92
C ALA A 513 -6.50 8.19 16.08
N ILE A 514 -5.22 8.13 15.74
CA ILE A 514 -4.55 8.94 14.72
C ILE A 514 -3.97 8.00 13.66
N VAL A 515 -4.09 8.37 12.39
CA VAL A 515 -3.50 7.60 11.30
C VAL A 515 -2.17 8.24 10.91
N MET A 516 -1.10 7.45 10.87
CA MET A 516 0.24 7.93 10.52
C MET A 516 0.78 7.12 9.34
N HIS A 517 1.22 7.81 8.28
CA HIS A 517 1.67 7.15 7.05
C HIS A 517 2.76 7.96 6.31
N GLY A 518 3.27 7.43 5.19
CA GLY A 518 4.24 8.10 4.30
C GLY A 518 3.89 7.96 2.81
N HIS A 519 4.80 7.43 1.99
CA HIS A 519 4.66 7.10 0.56
C HIS A 519 4.69 8.30 -0.40
N ARG A 520 4.25 9.48 0.04
CA ARG A 520 4.20 10.68 -0.83
C ARG A 520 5.46 11.53 -0.77
N HIS A 521 6.38 11.23 0.14
CA HIS A 521 7.61 11.99 0.44
C HIS A 521 7.39 13.42 0.95
N ILE A 522 6.15 13.92 0.88
CA ILE A 522 5.72 15.21 1.35
C ILE A 522 4.83 15.08 2.59
N ASP A 523 4.85 16.11 3.42
CA ASP A 523 4.01 16.16 4.60
C ASP A 523 2.59 16.65 4.29
N TRP A 524 1.68 16.11 5.10
CA TRP A 524 0.31 16.56 5.17
C TRP A 524 -0.26 16.20 6.54
N MET A 525 -0.91 17.17 7.19
CA MET A 525 -1.64 16.94 8.43
C MET A 525 -3.06 17.44 8.22
N GLY A 526 -4.02 16.57 8.43
CA GLY A 526 -5.41 16.87 8.16
C GLY A 526 -6.36 15.95 8.88
N MET A 527 -7.63 16.09 8.52
CA MET A 527 -8.72 15.33 9.10
C MET A 527 -9.51 14.65 7.99
N CYS A 528 -9.89 13.40 8.22
CA CYS A 528 -10.81 12.68 7.35
C CYS A 528 -11.78 11.86 8.20
N GLY A 529 -13.08 12.12 8.10
CA GLY A 529 -14.09 11.36 8.84
C GLY A 529 -13.98 11.44 10.37
N GLY A 530 -13.41 12.52 10.92
CA GLY A 530 -13.16 12.68 12.36
C GLY A 530 -11.87 12.03 12.88
N LEU A 531 -11.05 11.49 11.97
CA LEU A 531 -9.73 10.94 12.26
C LEU A 531 -8.65 11.94 11.85
N PRO A 532 -7.71 12.29 12.74
CA PRO A 532 -6.48 12.95 12.35
C PRO A 532 -5.64 12.00 11.49
N VAL A 533 -5.13 12.52 10.38
CA VAL A 533 -4.26 11.79 9.45
C VAL A 533 -2.99 12.62 9.25
N VAL A 534 -1.85 11.97 9.41
CA VAL A 534 -0.53 12.59 9.35
C VAL A 534 0.35 11.81 8.39
N SER A 535 0.81 12.50 7.35
CA SER A 535 1.84 12.03 6.42
C SER A 535 3.19 12.58 6.85
N ALA A 536 4.17 11.70 7.01
CA ALA A 536 5.56 12.11 7.17
C ALA A 536 6.13 12.58 5.82
N PRO A 537 6.94 13.64 5.80
CA PRO A 537 7.84 13.90 4.69
C PRO A 537 8.98 12.88 4.71
N SER A 538 9.68 12.71 3.60
CA SER A 538 10.96 12.02 3.61
C SER A 538 12.04 12.94 4.20
N PRO A 539 12.78 12.53 5.24
CA PRO A 539 13.94 13.27 5.70
C PRO A 539 15.15 13.11 4.78
N VAL A 540 15.06 12.21 3.80
CA VAL A 540 16.15 11.89 2.87
C VAL A 540 15.86 12.47 1.50
N MET A 541 14.73 12.13 0.91
CA MET A 541 14.37 12.34 -0.49
C MET A 541 13.97 13.79 -0.82
N ASP A 542 13.45 13.98 -2.03
CA ASP A 542 12.86 15.21 -2.58
C ASP A 542 13.77 16.37 -2.94
N VAL A 543 14.95 16.46 -2.32
CA VAL A 543 15.93 17.50 -2.64
C VAL A 543 17.34 16.92 -2.79
N THR A 544 18.21 17.69 -3.43
CA THR A 544 19.65 17.40 -3.56
C THR A 544 20.38 17.63 -2.23
N ASP A 545 21.59 17.08 -2.09
CA ASP A 545 22.36 17.06 -0.83
C ASP A 545 22.64 18.45 -0.23
N ASP A 546 22.60 19.51 -1.04
CA ASP A 546 22.83 20.91 -0.67
C ASP A 546 21.61 21.60 -0.05
N GLN A 547 20.41 21.02 -0.14
CA GLN A 547 19.17 21.61 0.36
C GLN A 547 18.70 20.95 1.66
N ASP A 548 18.07 21.74 2.52
CA ASP A 548 17.57 21.25 3.81
C ASP A 548 16.41 20.26 3.64
N THR A 549 16.33 19.29 4.55
CA THR A 549 15.15 18.44 4.76
C THR A 549 14.65 18.55 6.19
N TYR A 550 13.59 17.82 6.52
CA TYR A 550 13.04 17.81 7.87
C TYR A 550 12.27 16.54 8.15
N PHE A 551 12.03 16.28 9.42
CA PHE A 551 11.02 15.33 9.90
C PHE A 551 10.27 15.95 11.07
N TYR A 552 9.23 15.25 11.55
CA TYR A 552 8.44 15.72 12.68
C TYR A 552 8.60 14.82 13.90
N VAL A 553 8.61 15.44 15.08
CA VAL A 553 8.26 14.80 16.34
C VAL A 553 6.86 15.25 16.71
N HIS A 554 5.90 14.35 16.58
CA HIS A 554 4.51 14.63 16.93
C HIS A 554 4.31 14.52 18.43
N ASN A 555 3.67 15.53 19.00
CA ASN A 555 3.25 15.56 20.39
C ASN A 555 1.77 15.15 20.44
N LEU A 556 1.46 14.00 21.03
CA LEU A 556 0.12 13.42 21.11
C LEU A 556 -0.37 13.37 22.55
N GLY A 557 -1.66 13.55 22.77
CA GLY A 557 -2.25 13.41 24.10
C GLY A 557 -3.77 13.61 24.10
N PRO A 558 -4.45 13.34 25.23
CA PRO A 558 -5.87 13.62 25.36
C PRO A 558 -6.15 15.14 25.34
N ASP A 559 -7.18 15.57 24.61
CA ASP A 559 -7.74 16.92 24.69
C ASP A 559 -8.57 17.11 25.97
N ALA A 560 -9.10 18.31 26.19
CA ALA A 560 -9.96 18.61 27.34
C ALA A 560 -11.26 17.77 27.40
N ARG A 561 -11.62 17.07 26.32
CA ARG A 561 -12.77 16.16 26.22
C ARG A 561 -12.34 14.69 26.30
N GLY A 562 -11.08 14.40 26.59
CA GLY A 562 -10.54 13.05 26.70
C GLY A 562 -10.35 12.34 25.35
N ARG A 563 -10.30 13.08 24.24
CA ARG A 563 -10.06 12.51 22.89
C ARG A 563 -8.60 12.66 22.50
N LEU A 564 -8.05 11.70 21.76
CA LEU A 564 -6.71 11.83 21.21
C LEU A 564 -6.62 13.06 20.30
N ALA A 565 -5.65 13.91 20.57
CA ALA A 565 -5.38 15.11 19.81
C ALA A 565 -3.90 15.19 19.42
N LEU A 566 -3.67 15.86 18.29
CA LEU A 566 -2.36 16.29 17.84
C LEU A 566 -2.10 17.69 18.40
N TYR A 567 -1.10 17.80 19.27
CA TYR A 567 -0.55 19.07 19.70
C TYR A 567 0.45 19.59 18.66
N GLU A 568 0.94 20.81 18.84
CA GLU A 568 1.95 21.39 17.96
C GLU A 568 3.19 20.47 17.88
N PRO A 569 3.58 20.00 16.68
CA PRO A 569 4.71 19.10 16.50
C PRO A 569 6.04 19.88 16.49
N ASP A 570 7.12 19.22 16.89
CA ASP A 570 8.46 19.76 16.72
C ASP A 570 8.91 19.45 15.27
N ARG A 571 9.09 20.47 14.43
CA ARG A 571 9.70 20.30 13.10
C ARG A 571 11.23 20.33 13.24
N VAL A 572 11.87 19.22 12.93
CA VAL A 572 13.33 19.07 13.06
C VAL A 572 13.95 19.26 11.69
N HIS A 573 14.71 20.34 11.54
CA HIS A 573 15.40 20.66 10.29
C HIS A 573 16.75 19.94 10.22
N LEU A 574 17.05 19.40 9.04
CA LEU A 574 18.30 18.74 8.71
C LEU A 574 19.00 19.59 7.63
N PRO A 575 20.15 20.20 7.94
CA PRO A 575 20.81 21.12 7.02
C PRO A 575 21.38 20.38 5.80
N GLY A 576 21.32 21.04 4.64
CA GLY A 576 22.08 20.64 3.46
C GLY A 576 23.60 20.76 3.67
N ARG A 577 24.40 20.02 2.90
CA ARG A 577 25.87 19.96 3.05
C ARG A 577 26.57 21.33 2.98
N ASP A 578 26.00 22.29 2.26
CA ASP A 578 26.62 23.61 2.01
C ASP A 578 26.11 24.72 2.95
N ALA A 579 25.14 24.45 3.82
CA ALA A 579 24.60 25.44 4.77
C ALA A 579 25.65 25.94 5.80
N GLY A 580 26.71 25.18 6.02
CA GLY A 580 27.84 25.56 6.89
C GLY A 580 28.99 26.30 6.19
N ALA A 581 28.97 26.41 4.85
CA ALA A 581 30.05 27.06 4.10
C ALA A 581 29.85 28.59 3.99
N THR A 582 28.61 29.07 4.04
CA THR A 582 28.26 30.49 3.89
C THR A 582 28.52 31.34 5.14
N GLU A 583 28.74 30.74 6.31
CA GLU A 583 29.16 31.46 7.53
C GLU A 583 30.69 31.55 7.70
N ARG A 584 31.50 30.85 6.88
CA ARG A 584 32.97 30.91 6.94
C ARG A 584 33.64 31.65 5.78
N SER A 585 32.87 32.38 4.98
CA SER A 585 33.40 33.16 3.85
C SER A 585 32.86 34.59 3.78
N LYS A 586 32.81 35.29 4.92
CA LYS A 586 32.91 36.75 4.92
C LYS A 586 34.26 37.14 5.55
N PRO A 587 35.19 37.73 4.78
CA PRO A 587 36.40 38.31 5.35
C PRO A 587 36.08 39.45 6.32
#